data_AF-A0A015YEA5-F1
#
_entry.id   AF-A0A015YEA5-F1
#
_cell.length_a   1.000
_cell.length_b   1.000
_cell.length_c   1.000
_cell.angle_alpha   90.00
_cell.angle_beta   90.00
_cell.angle_gamma   90.00
#
_symmetry.space_group_name_H-M   'P 1'
#
loop_
_entity.id
_entity.type
_entity.pdbx_description
1 polymer ?
#
loop_
_entity_poly.entity_id
_entity_poly.type
_entity_poly.pdbx_seq_one_letter_code
_entity_poly.pdbx_strand_id
1 'polypeptide(L)'
;MKRISAILLFVFVCNIAFAQTGENKKSSFQVSFISPIGTNGRYSTEYTNDYSLNLLVGISKDERRFTLGGLSNIILSDAKGVQVAGLSNYVGNSGEGMQWAGLANINKERFNGLQVAGLVNTATNVRGVQIGGLVNVANDVKGVQFAGLVNIAKNSDVPIGLINIIKNGEMGIAVTYDGIGNTVASFRSGGKYTYGILGIGYNHNMKKNGLVAEAGLGAHIPVMKWFRINNELKVSSTGCDSNDPVYNAGYLLLPAFRIGRHFELFGGVSINYMETKSRNAENVFPDHSLWKGDNSKKFQQVYISYQVGAQFIL
;
A
#
# COMPACT_ATOMS: atom_id res chain seq x y z
N MET A 1 -21.01 36.98 -27.56
CA MET A 1 -19.53 36.77 -27.63
C MET A 1 -18.68 37.91 -27.08
N LYS A 2 -19.17 39.17 -26.95
CA LYS A 2 -18.35 40.31 -26.49
C LYS A 2 -18.09 40.40 -24.96
N ARG A 3 -18.82 39.65 -24.11
CA ARG A 3 -18.67 39.69 -22.64
C ARG A 3 -17.57 38.79 -22.07
N ILE A 4 -17.15 37.76 -22.81
CA ILE A 4 -16.10 36.82 -22.36
C ILE A 4 -14.70 37.41 -22.60
N SER A 5 -14.50 38.17 -23.69
CA SER A 5 -13.22 38.84 -23.97
C SER A 5 -12.88 39.95 -22.96
N ALA A 6 -13.88 40.61 -22.36
CA ALA A 6 -13.63 41.64 -21.35
C ALA A 6 -13.12 41.06 -20.03
N ILE A 7 -13.57 39.86 -19.64
CA ILE A 7 -13.12 39.20 -18.41
C ILE A 7 -11.69 38.65 -18.59
N LEU A 8 -11.38 38.08 -19.76
CA LEU A 8 -10.01 37.65 -20.10
C LEU A 8 -9.03 38.82 -20.18
N LEU A 9 -9.46 39.97 -20.72
CA LEU A 9 -8.64 41.18 -20.76
C LEU A 9 -8.47 41.79 -19.35
N PHE A 10 -9.48 41.72 -18.49
CA PHE A 10 -9.41 42.20 -17.11
C PHE A 10 -8.46 41.35 -16.25
N VAL A 11 -8.47 40.03 -16.44
CA VAL A 11 -7.51 39.11 -15.80
C VAL A 11 -6.08 39.36 -16.31
N PHE A 12 -5.91 39.72 -17.59
CA PHE A 12 -4.59 40.05 -18.14
C PHE A 12 -4.04 41.40 -17.65
N VAL A 13 -4.90 42.40 -17.48
CA VAL A 13 -4.49 43.76 -17.04
C VAL A 13 -4.19 43.82 -15.54
N CYS A 14 -4.86 43.03 -14.70
CA CYS A 14 -4.55 42.98 -13.25
C CYS A 14 -3.17 42.38 -12.92
N ASN A 15 -2.53 41.66 -13.85
CA ASN A 15 -1.21 41.06 -13.60
C ASN A 15 -0.02 42.02 -13.79
N ILE A 16 -0.23 43.19 -14.41
CA ILE A 16 0.87 44.13 -14.70
C ILE A 16 1.14 45.07 -13.49
N ALA A 17 0.29 45.05 -12.45
CA ALA A 17 0.39 45.96 -11.30
C ALA A 17 1.16 45.41 -10.07
N PHE A 18 1.74 44.20 -10.13
CA PHE A 18 2.57 43.66 -9.04
C PHE A 18 4.00 43.38 -9.50
N ALA A 19 4.66 44.40 -10.05
CA ALA A 19 6.11 44.44 -10.10
C ALA A 19 6.63 45.10 -8.82
N GLN A 20 6.71 44.33 -7.72
CA GLN A 20 7.43 44.75 -6.52
C GLN A 20 8.75 43.99 -6.38
N THR A 21 9.81 44.77 -6.38
CA THR A 21 11.21 44.44 -6.12
C THR A 21 11.41 43.97 -4.68
N GLY A 22 12.08 42.82 -4.50
CA GLY A 22 12.74 42.43 -3.24
C GLY A 22 12.06 41.38 -2.36
N GLU A 23 10.83 40.95 -2.65
CA GLU A 23 10.12 39.93 -1.88
C GLU A 23 9.89 38.64 -2.69
N ASN A 24 9.78 37.49 -1.99
CA ASN A 24 9.46 36.19 -2.61
C ASN A 24 8.38 36.35 -3.69
N LYS A 25 8.71 36.03 -4.95
CA LYS A 25 7.77 36.12 -6.07
C LYS A 25 6.55 35.25 -5.77
N LYS A 26 5.36 35.85 -5.75
CA LYS A 26 4.10 35.17 -5.46
C LYS A 26 3.15 35.36 -6.63
N SER A 27 2.42 34.31 -6.96
CA SER A 27 1.30 34.39 -7.91
C SER A 27 0.09 33.68 -7.32
N SER A 28 -1.09 34.28 -7.46
CA SER A 28 -2.34 33.59 -7.09
C SER A 28 -2.66 32.46 -8.05
N PHE A 29 -2.29 32.61 -9.34
CA PHE A 29 -2.63 31.65 -10.40
C PHE A 29 -1.45 31.44 -11.34
N GLN A 30 -1.02 30.19 -11.47
CA GLN A 30 -0.14 29.74 -12.55
C GLN A 30 -0.94 28.91 -13.54
N VAL A 31 -0.92 29.30 -14.81
CA VAL A 31 -1.33 28.45 -15.93
C VAL A 31 -0.13 28.23 -16.83
N SER A 32 0.21 26.97 -17.12
CA SER A 32 1.31 26.61 -18.01
C SER A 32 0.96 25.43 -18.91
N PHE A 33 1.51 25.38 -20.13
CA PHE A 33 1.45 24.19 -20.98
C PHE A 33 2.57 23.23 -20.57
N ILE A 34 3.80 23.72 -20.65
CA ILE A 34 5.01 23.12 -20.11
C ILE A 34 5.83 24.27 -19.55
N SER A 35 6.30 24.22 -18.31
CA SER A 35 7.19 25.28 -17.82
C SER A 35 8.47 25.29 -18.67
N PRO A 36 8.89 26.45 -19.22
CA PRO A 36 8.53 27.83 -18.87
C PRO A 36 7.41 28.49 -19.70
N ILE A 37 6.75 27.79 -20.61
CA ILE A 37 5.63 28.29 -21.41
C ILE A 37 4.36 28.40 -20.53
N GLY A 38 4.22 29.53 -19.86
CA GLY A 38 3.08 29.85 -19.00
C GLY A 38 3.16 31.26 -18.40
N THR A 39 2.17 31.58 -17.59
CA THR A 39 2.01 32.86 -16.86
C THR A 39 3.27 33.31 -16.09
N ASN A 40 3.98 32.40 -15.42
CA ASN A 40 5.20 32.70 -14.65
C ASN A 40 6.50 32.63 -15.47
N GLY A 41 6.42 32.21 -16.74
CA GLY A 41 7.55 32.22 -17.66
C GLY A 41 8.77 31.42 -17.19
N ARG A 42 9.96 31.95 -17.53
CA ARG A 42 11.27 31.40 -17.15
C ARG A 42 11.58 31.48 -15.65
N TYR A 43 10.83 32.28 -14.91
CA TYR A 43 11.03 32.49 -13.48
C TYR A 43 10.13 31.61 -12.62
N SER A 44 9.38 30.68 -13.21
CA SER A 44 8.48 29.75 -12.52
C SER A 44 9.12 29.06 -11.31
N THR A 45 10.41 28.73 -11.36
CA THR A 45 11.21 28.15 -10.27
C THR A 45 11.38 29.05 -9.04
N GLU A 46 11.07 30.34 -9.14
CA GLU A 46 11.14 31.33 -8.06
C GLU A 46 9.76 31.69 -7.49
N TYR A 47 8.67 31.32 -8.18
CA TYR A 47 7.31 31.67 -7.79
C TYR A 47 6.72 30.69 -6.78
N THR A 48 6.14 31.24 -5.71
CA THR A 48 5.18 30.58 -4.84
C THR A 48 3.77 30.78 -5.39
N ASN A 49 3.05 29.69 -5.69
CA ASN A 49 1.70 29.75 -6.26
C ASN A 49 0.62 29.32 -5.26
N ASP A 50 -0.57 29.92 -5.32
CA ASP A 50 -1.75 29.39 -4.63
C ASP A 50 -2.44 28.30 -5.45
N TYR A 51 -2.70 28.60 -6.72
CA TYR A 51 -3.36 27.71 -7.67
C TYR A 51 -2.49 27.53 -8.91
N SER A 52 -2.27 26.29 -9.32
CA SER A 52 -1.47 25.95 -10.49
C SER A 52 -2.17 24.95 -11.38
N LEU A 53 -2.32 25.29 -12.66
CA LEU A 53 -2.87 24.45 -13.71
C LEU A 53 -1.81 24.26 -14.80
N ASN A 54 -1.18 23.10 -14.81
CA ASN A 54 -0.11 22.76 -15.74
C ASN A 54 -0.61 21.65 -16.67
N LEU A 55 -0.67 21.91 -17.98
CA LEU A 55 -1.24 20.93 -18.93
C LEU A 55 -0.36 19.69 -19.08
N LEU A 56 0.97 19.86 -19.12
CA LEU A 56 1.94 18.77 -19.17
C LEU A 56 2.80 18.76 -17.91
N VAL A 57 3.78 19.66 -17.83
CA VAL A 57 4.74 19.72 -16.71
C VAL A 57 4.76 21.11 -16.10
N GLY A 58 4.42 21.17 -14.81
CA GLY A 58 4.53 22.36 -13.98
C GLY A 58 5.82 22.37 -13.20
N ILE A 59 6.52 23.49 -13.18
CA ILE A 59 7.63 23.75 -12.26
C ILE A 59 7.27 24.96 -11.42
N SER A 60 7.51 24.90 -10.12
CA SER A 60 7.34 26.04 -9.21
C SER A 60 8.29 25.97 -8.03
N LYS A 61 8.45 27.08 -7.31
CA LYS A 61 9.20 27.10 -6.04
C LYS A 61 8.37 26.40 -4.96
N ASP A 62 7.17 26.92 -4.71
CA ASP A 62 6.25 26.46 -3.68
C ASP A 62 4.81 26.44 -4.22
N GLU A 63 3.97 25.58 -3.66
CA GLU A 63 2.53 25.51 -3.93
C GLU A 63 1.75 25.53 -2.62
N ARG A 64 0.65 26.31 -2.53
CA ARG A 64 -0.03 26.54 -1.24
C ARG A 64 -1.42 25.94 -1.11
N ARG A 65 -2.18 25.77 -2.21
CA ARG A 65 -3.58 25.32 -2.14
C ARG A 65 -3.93 24.21 -3.11
N PHE A 66 -3.75 24.42 -4.41
CA PHE A 66 -4.15 23.46 -5.42
C PHE A 66 -3.20 23.45 -6.62
N THR A 67 -2.73 22.28 -6.99
CA THR A 67 -1.82 22.10 -8.13
C THR A 67 -2.32 20.92 -8.95
N LEU A 68 -2.58 21.15 -10.24
CA LEU A 68 -2.90 20.13 -11.22
C LEU A 68 -1.80 20.08 -12.28
N GLY A 69 -1.27 18.90 -12.54
CA GLY A 69 -0.33 18.62 -13.63
C GLY A 69 -0.88 17.52 -14.52
N GLY A 70 -1.06 17.76 -15.81
CA GLY A 70 -1.56 16.70 -16.69
C GLY A 70 -0.59 15.51 -16.78
N LEU A 71 0.73 15.75 -16.71
CA LEU A 71 1.73 14.71 -16.53
C LEU A 71 2.42 14.83 -15.16
N SER A 72 3.09 15.94 -14.87
CA SER A 72 3.90 16.05 -13.67
C SER A 72 3.92 17.45 -13.05
N ASN A 73 4.08 17.50 -11.73
CA ASN A 73 4.40 18.72 -10.99
C ASN A 73 5.77 18.58 -10.31
N ILE A 74 6.62 19.58 -10.45
CA ILE A 74 7.95 19.66 -9.83
C ILE A 74 7.97 20.92 -8.98
N ILE A 75 7.92 20.74 -7.67
CA ILE A 75 7.91 21.80 -6.67
C ILE A 75 9.26 21.76 -5.98
N LEU A 76 10.05 22.82 -6.13
CA LEU A 76 11.45 22.81 -5.68
C LEU A 76 11.61 22.86 -4.16
N SER A 77 10.64 23.43 -3.46
CA SER A 77 10.61 23.60 -2.01
C SER A 77 9.38 22.91 -1.42
N ASP A 78 8.40 23.65 -0.91
CA ASP A 78 7.29 23.09 -0.14
C ASP A 78 5.96 23.09 -0.91
N ALA A 79 5.13 22.09 -0.63
CA ALA A 79 3.84 21.94 -1.29
C ALA A 79 2.72 21.71 -0.26
N LYS A 80 1.70 22.57 -0.25
CA LYS A 80 0.56 22.50 0.66
C LYS A 80 -0.76 22.44 -0.13
N GLY A 81 -1.74 21.74 0.44
CA GLY A 81 -3.06 21.59 -0.13
C GLY A 81 -3.20 20.34 -0.99
N VAL A 82 -3.85 20.46 -2.15
CA VAL A 82 -4.17 19.32 -3.03
C VAL A 82 -3.29 19.36 -4.27
N GLN A 83 -2.50 18.31 -4.49
CA GLN A 83 -1.66 18.13 -5.66
C GLN A 83 -2.13 16.90 -6.43
N VAL A 84 -2.43 17.08 -7.71
CA VAL A 84 -2.86 16.01 -8.61
C VAL A 84 -1.96 16.02 -9.83
N ALA A 85 -1.38 14.88 -10.16
CA ALA A 85 -0.60 14.67 -11.37
C ALA A 85 -1.03 13.40 -12.10
N GLY A 86 -1.07 13.45 -13.44
CA GLY A 86 -1.35 12.27 -14.25
C GLY A 86 -0.30 11.18 -14.06
N LEU A 87 0.98 11.54 -13.89
CA LEU A 87 2.10 10.62 -13.68
C LEU A 87 2.78 10.84 -12.33
N SER A 88 3.27 12.05 -12.03
CA SER A 88 4.09 12.23 -10.83
C SER A 88 4.05 13.61 -10.18
N ASN A 89 4.12 13.62 -8.84
CA ASN A 89 4.43 14.84 -8.08
C ASN A 89 5.80 14.69 -7.43
N TYR A 90 6.67 15.68 -7.61
CA TYR A 90 7.95 15.78 -6.95
C TYR A 90 7.98 17.05 -6.10
N VAL A 91 8.33 16.90 -4.82
CA VAL A 91 8.48 17.99 -3.84
C VAL A 91 9.88 17.91 -3.26
N GLY A 92 10.68 18.94 -3.52
CA GLY A 92 12.09 19.01 -3.14
C GLY A 92 12.31 19.11 -1.63
N ASN A 93 11.30 19.51 -0.86
CA ASN A 93 11.30 19.54 0.59
C ASN A 93 10.09 18.81 1.18
N SER A 94 9.12 19.55 1.75
CA SER A 94 8.03 18.99 2.55
C SER A 94 6.65 19.19 1.92
N GLY A 95 5.78 18.20 2.08
CA GLY A 95 4.40 18.21 1.59
C GLY A 95 3.37 18.17 2.72
N GLU A 96 2.24 18.85 2.53
CA GLU A 96 1.10 18.82 3.45
C GLU A 96 -0.23 18.81 2.68
N GLY A 97 -1.17 17.94 3.07
CA GLY A 97 -2.50 17.83 2.48
C GLY A 97 -2.69 16.52 1.70
N MET A 98 -3.13 16.62 0.45
CA MET A 98 -3.40 15.46 -0.42
C MET A 98 -2.50 15.49 -1.64
N GLN A 99 -1.81 14.38 -1.91
CA GLN A 99 -1.01 14.17 -3.11
C GLN A 99 -1.51 12.95 -3.86
N TRP A 100 -1.87 13.13 -5.12
CA TRP A 100 -2.32 12.08 -6.02
C TRP A 100 -1.46 12.04 -7.28
N ALA A 101 -0.93 10.88 -7.60
CA ALA A 101 -0.16 10.65 -8.82
C ALA A 101 -0.53 9.32 -9.47
N GLY A 102 -0.63 9.27 -10.80
CA GLY A 102 -0.87 7.99 -11.49
C GLY A 102 0.27 6.99 -11.33
N LEU A 103 1.52 7.44 -11.16
CA LEU A 103 2.68 6.58 -10.96
C LEU A 103 3.38 6.83 -9.62
N ALA A 104 3.82 8.06 -9.35
CA ALA A 104 4.71 8.31 -8.21
C ALA A 104 4.53 9.65 -7.49
N ASN A 105 4.59 9.63 -6.16
CA ASN A 105 4.80 10.85 -5.36
C ASN A 105 6.15 10.77 -4.64
N ILE A 106 6.93 11.83 -4.73
CA ILE A 106 8.27 11.92 -4.14
C ILE A 106 8.34 13.19 -3.29
N ASN A 107 8.57 13.03 -1.99
CA ASN A 107 8.88 14.12 -1.08
C ASN A 107 10.24 13.83 -0.44
N LYS A 108 11.21 14.74 -0.55
CA LYS A 108 12.55 14.47 0.00
C LYS A 108 12.57 14.43 1.52
N GLU A 109 11.78 15.28 2.17
CA GLU A 109 11.74 15.36 3.63
C GLU A 109 10.45 14.80 4.20
N ARG A 110 9.52 15.67 4.60
CA ARG A 110 8.34 15.28 5.35
C ARG A 110 7.11 15.31 4.47
N PHE A 111 6.18 14.39 4.72
CA PHE A 111 4.83 14.45 4.18
C PHE A 111 3.79 14.31 5.31
N ASN A 112 2.81 15.22 5.32
CA ASN A 112 1.70 15.22 6.28
C ASN A 112 0.36 15.14 5.54
N GLY A 113 -0.42 14.08 5.74
CA GLY A 113 -1.74 13.92 5.14
C GLY A 113 -1.89 12.63 4.35
N LEU A 114 -2.49 12.70 3.15
CA LEU A 114 -2.81 11.54 2.31
C LEU A 114 -1.97 11.54 1.02
N GLN A 115 -1.13 10.52 0.85
CA GLN A 115 -0.31 10.31 -0.35
C GLN A 115 -0.84 9.09 -1.10
N VAL A 116 -1.23 9.24 -2.37
CA VAL A 116 -1.74 8.16 -3.21
C VAL A 116 -0.99 8.12 -4.53
N ALA A 117 -0.34 6.99 -4.81
CA ALA A 117 0.37 6.75 -6.05
C ALA A 117 0.00 5.38 -6.64
N GLY A 118 -0.15 5.31 -7.96
CA GLY A 118 -0.43 4.04 -8.63
C GLY A 118 0.70 3.03 -8.51
N LEU A 119 1.96 3.46 -8.33
CA LEU A 119 3.09 2.55 -8.13
C LEU A 119 3.86 2.84 -6.84
N VAL A 120 4.43 4.05 -6.71
CA VAL A 120 5.44 4.35 -5.69
C VAL A 120 5.15 5.62 -4.90
N ASN A 121 5.19 5.54 -3.57
CA ASN A 121 5.33 6.74 -2.73
C ASN A 121 6.67 6.72 -2.00
N THR A 122 7.31 7.88 -1.89
CA THR A 122 8.51 8.05 -1.06
C THR A 122 8.47 9.35 -0.28
N ALA A 123 8.80 9.26 1.01
CA ALA A 123 8.96 10.39 1.90
C ALA A 123 9.81 10.00 3.11
N THR A 124 10.73 10.84 3.57
CA THR A 124 11.56 10.51 4.74
C THR A 124 10.71 10.35 6.01
N ASN A 125 9.85 11.33 6.31
CA ASN A 125 8.98 11.31 7.49
C ASN A 125 7.52 11.45 7.09
N VAL A 126 6.67 10.52 7.50
CA VAL A 126 5.26 10.50 7.11
C VAL A 126 4.38 10.61 8.34
N ARG A 127 3.43 11.55 8.34
CA ARG A 127 2.35 11.61 9.31
C ARG A 127 1.01 11.59 8.57
N GLY A 128 0.33 10.46 8.61
CA GLY A 128 -0.93 10.25 7.88
C GLY A 128 -0.96 8.92 7.15
N VAL A 129 -1.43 8.91 5.91
CA VAL A 129 -1.68 7.69 5.13
C VAL A 129 -0.91 7.74 3.82
N GLN A 130 -0.15 6.68 3.54
CA GLN A 130 0.46 6.43 2.22
C GLN A 130 -0.21 5.23 1.57
N ILE A 131 -0.63 5.37 0.31
CA ILE A 131 -1.25 4.31 -0.49
C ILE A 131 -0.48 4.21 -1.80
N GLY A 132 0.36 3.18 -1.94
CA GLY A 132 1.12 2.87 -3.14
C GLY A 132 0.58 1.60 -3.77
N GLY A 133 0.44 1.56 -5.09
CA GLY A 133 0.00 0.32 -5.74
C GLY A 133 1.02 -0.81 -5.62
N LEU A 134 2.33 -0.50 -5.62
CA LEU A 134 3.39 -1.50 -5.48
C LEU A 134 4.25 -1.28 -4.24
N VAL A 135 4.81 -0.09 -4.07
CA VAL A 135 5.86 0.17 -3.08
C VAL A 135 5.65 1.49 -2.34
N ASN A 136 5.82 1.47 -1.02
CA ASN A 136 6.05 2.69 -0.24
C ASN A 136 7.42 2.64 0.44
N VAL A 137 8.14 3.76 0.42
CA VAL A 137 9.43 3.92 1.10
C VAL A 137 9.37 5.10 2.05
N ALA A 138 9.74 4.87 3.31
CA ALA A 138 9.92 5.93 4.28
C ALA A 138 11.01 5.61 5.30
N ASN A 139 11.38 6.55 6.17
CA ASN A 139 12.12 6.21 7.39
C ASN A 139 11.15 6.03 8.55
N ASP A 140 10.35 7.05 8.86
CA ASP A 140 9.45 7.05 10.01
C ASP A 140 8.02 7.35 9.59
N VAL A 141 7.11 6.43 9.89
CA VAL A 141 5.68 6.60 9.59
C VAL A 141 4.83 6.57 10.84
N LYS A 142 4.16 7.70 11.08
CA LYS A 142 3.13 7.89 12.10
C LYS A 142 1.76 7.84 11.42
N GLY A 143 1.27 6.63 11.21
CA GLY A 143 -0.02 6.36 10.56
C GLY A 143 -0.01 5.05 9.80
N VAL A 144 -0.63 5.01 8.63
CA VAL A 144 -0.83 3.79 7.84
C VAL A 144 -0.01 3.84 6.55
N GLN A 145 0.67 2.74 6.22
CA GLN A 145 1.30 2.55 4.91
C GLN A 145 0.67 1.36 4.22
N PHE A 146 -0.04 1.59 3.11
CA PHE A 146 -0.60 0.53 2.29
C PHE A 146 0.19 0.41 0.99
N ALA A 147 0.79 -0.75 0.74
CA ALA A 147 1.45 -1.09 -0.51
C ALA A 147 0.94 -2.44 -1.00
N GLY A 148 0.66 -2.56 -2.31
CA GLY A 148 0.24 -3.85 -2.87
C GLY A 148 1.31 -4.95 -2.71
N LEU A 149 2.60 -4.59 -2.77
CA LEU A 149 3.70 -5.54 -2.63
C LEU A 149 4.58 -5.26 -1.42
N VAL A 150 5.25 -4.09 -1.38
CA VAL A 150 6.35 -3.86 -0.44
C VAL A 150 6.22 -2.54 0.31
N ASN A 151 6.27 -2.57 1.64
CA ASN A 151 6.54 -1.38 2.45
C ASN A 151 7.96 -1.45 3.02
N ILE A 152 8.71 -0.36 2.93
CA ILE A 152 10.05 -0.23 3.50
C ILE A 152 10.06 0.95 4.47
N ALA A 153 10.37 0.69 5.75
CA ALA A 153 10.54 1.74 6.74
C ALA A 153 11.55 1.39 7.85
N LYS A 154 12.03 2.39 8.58
CA LYS A 154 12.71 2.13 9.86
C LYS A 154 11.68 1.89 10.96
N ASN A 155 10.65 2.74 11.02
CA ASN A 155 9.55 2.67 11.98
C ASN A 155 8.21 2.81 11.24
N SER A 156 7.32 1.83 11.42
CA SER A 156 5.94 1.89 10.95
C SER A 156 5.09 0.95 11.79
N ASP A 157 4.05 1.46 12.43
CA ASP A 157 3.19 0.66 13.30
C ASP A 157 2.17 -0.17 12.50
N VAL A 158 1.66 0.40 11.40
CA VAL A 158 0.59 -0.19 10.56
C VAL A 158 1.00 -0.26 9.08
N PRO A 159 2.02 -1.05 8.72
CA PRO A 159 2.33 -1.35 7.33
C PRO A 159 1.45 -2.50 6.83
N ILE A 160 0.71 -2.25 5.75
CA ILE A 160 -0.17 -3.21 5.09
C ILE A 160 0.43 -3.45 3.72
N GLY A 161 0.99 -4.64 3.53
CA GLY A 161 1.59 -5.08 2.28
C GLY A 161 2.05 -6.51 2.39
N LEU A 162 2.28 -7.15 1.25
CA LEU A 162 2.67 -8.56 1.21
C LEU A 162 4.03 -8.80 1.89
N ILE A 163 4.95 -7.86 1.73
CA ILE A 163 6.26 -7.83 2.38
C ILE A 163 6.44 -6.47 3.06
N ASN A 164 6.74 -6.46 4.37
CA ASN A 164 6.99 -5.22 5.11
C ASN A 164 8.36 -5.28 5.76
N ILE A 165 9.32 -4.59 5.16
CA ILE A 165 10.69 -4.49 5.65
C ILE A 165 10.75 -3.31 6.62
N ILE A 166 10.43 -3.58 7.88
CA ILE A 166 10.41 -2.58 8.95
C ILE A 166 11.57 -2.84 9.91
N LYS A 167 12.57 -1.96 9.95
CA LYS A 167 13.80 -2.17 10.73
C LYS A 167 13.53 -2.44 12.21
N ASN A 168 12.64 -1.67 12.82
CA ASN A 168 12.25 -1.81 14.22
C ASN A 168 10.91 -2.54 14.39
N GLY A 169 10.48 -3.28 13.36
CA GLY A 169 9.28 -4.11 13.37
C GLY A 169 9.57 -5.55 13.76
N GLU A 170 8.63 -6.45 13.44
CA GLU A 170 8.77 -7.89 13.66
C GLU A 170 8.94 -8.60 12.30
N MET A 171 10.03 -9.34 12.14
CA MET A 171 10.26 -10.23 11.01
C MET A 171 10.54 -11.63 11.55
N GLY A 172 10.07 -12.66 10.87
CA GLY A 172 10.25 -14.02 11.37
C GLY A 172 9.86 -15.09 10.37
N ILE A 173 10.22 -16.33 10.73
CA ILE A 173 9.87 -17.53 9.97
C ILE A 173 8.93 -18.35 10.84
N ALA A 174 7.78 -18.72 10.30
CA ALA A 174 6.82 -19.57 10.99
C ALA A 174 6.58 -20.87 10.23
N VAL A 175 6.47 -21.96 10.97
CA VAL A 175 6.01 -23.25 10.46
C VAL A 175 4.60 -23.47 10.96
N THR A 176 3.67 -23.70 10.03
CA THR A 176 2.25 -23.92 10.34
C THR A 176 1.77 -25.25 9.79
N TYR A 177 0.84 -25.87 10.51
CA TYR A 177 0.12 -27.05 10.11
C TYR A 177 -1.39 -26.78 10.20
N ASP A 178 -2.14 -27.10 9.14
CA ASP A 178 -3.59 -26.91 9.08
C ASP A 178 -4.38 -28.23 9.00
N GLY A 179 -5.70 -28.14 9.24
CA GLY A 179 -6.59 -29.29 9.24
C GLY A 179 -6.80 -29.97 7.87
N ILE A 180 -6.33 -29.40 6.76
CA ILE A 180 -6.33 -30.06 5.43
C ILE A 180 -4.99 -30.73 5.10
N GLY A 181 -4.03 -30.67 6.03
CA GLY A 181 -2.74 -31.35 5.93
C GLY A 181 -1.64 -30.52 5.25
N ASN A 182 -1.81 -29.20 5.13
CA ASN A 182 -0.74 -28.33 4.66
C ASN A 182 0.28 -28.12 5.78
N THR A 183 1.56 -28.34 5.47
CA THR A 183 2.69 -27.88 6.27
C THR A 183 3.38 -26.74 5.51
N VAL A 184 3.32 -25.52 6.04
CA VAL A 184 3.83 -24.31 5.37
C VAL A 184 4.91 -23.65 6.20
N ALA A 185 6.05 -23.36 5.56
CA ALA A 185 7.05 -22.43 6.08
C ALA A 185 6.75 -21.04 5.49
N SER A 186 6.51 -20.06 6.36
CA SER A 186 6.12 -18.70 5.99
C SER A 186 7.08 -17.67 6.54
N PHE A 187 7.49 -16.73 5.68
CA PHE A 187 8.09 -15.48 6.09
C PHE A 187 6.98 -14.51 6.50
N ARG A 188 7.06 -14.00 7.72
CA ARG A 188 6.13 -13.04 8.31
C ARG A 188 6.88 -11.75 8.59
N SER A 189 6.44 -10.65 8.00
CA SER A 189 7.15 -9.36 8.09
C SER A 189 6.20 -8.20 8.26
N GLY A 190 6.42 -7.37 9.28
CA GLY A 190 5.44 -6.39 9.70
C GLY A 190 5.93 -5.33 10.67
N GLY A 191 5.00 -4.44 11.00
CA GLY A 191 5.14 -3.47 12.06
C GLY A 191 4.58 -3.98 13.37
N LYS A 192 4.18 -3.05 14.23
CA LYS A 192 3.64 -3.36 15.56
C LYS A 192 2.28 -4.06 15.51
N TYR A 193 1.39 -3.64 14.61
CA TYR A 193 0.01 -4.12 14.57
C TYR A 193 -0.32 -4.94 13.32
N THR A 194 0.39 -4.76 12.21
CA THR A 194 0.07 -5.46 10.95
C THR A 194 1.32 -6.06 10.33
N TYR A 195 1.13 -7.16 9.62
CA TYR A 195 2.20 -7.92 8.97
C TYR A 195 1.71 -8.58 7.68
N GLY A 196 2.65 -8.85 6.78
CA GLY A 196 2.45 -9.63 5.57
C GLY A 196 2.96 -11.05 5.78
N ILE A 197 2.38 -11.99 5.04
CA ILE A 197 2.67 -13.42 5.09
C ILE A 197 2.97 -13.88 3.67
N LEU A 198 4.11 -14.54 3.49
CA LEU A 198 4.46 -15.27 2.27
C LEU A 198 5.01 -16.62 2.66
N GLY A 199 4.47 -17.70 2.13
CA GLY A 199 4.90 -19.04 2.50
C GLY A 199 4.91 -20.02 1.34
N ILE A 200 5.71 -21.05 1.53
CA ILE A 200 5.75 -22.23 0.67
C ILE A 200 5.64 -23.46 1.55
N GLY A 201 5.03 -24.52 1.03
CA GLY A 201 4.74 -25.69 1.83
C GLY A 201 4.43 -26.92 1.01
N TYR A 202 3.99 -27.95 1.73
CA TYR A 202 3.60 -29.22 1.15
C TYR A 202 2.33 -29.74 1.83
N ASN A 203 1.38 -30.22 1.04
CA ASN A 203 0.20 -30.95 1.49
C ASN A 203 0.49 -32.46 1.43
N HIS A 204 0.49 -33.13 2.59
CA HIS A 204 0.83 -34.56 2.68
C HIS A 204 -0.35 -35.49 2.32
N ASN A 205 -1.58 -34.97 2.31
CA ASN A 205 -2.77 -35.72 1.91
C ASN A 205 -2.89 -35.85 0.38
N MET A 206 -2.22 -34.98 -0.39
CA MET A 206 -2.17 -35.08 -1.85
C MET A 206 -1.18 -36.12 -2.35
N LYS A 207 -1.70 -37.15 -3.05
CA LYS A 207 -0.89 -38.23 -3.64
C LYS A 207 0.02 -37.81 -4.80
N LYS A 208 -0.24 -36.66 -5.45
CA LYS A 208 0.58 -36.09 -6.55
C LYS A 208 0.63 -34.56 -6.44
N ASN A 209 1.83 -33.97 -6.57
CA ASN A 209 2.09 -32.52 -6.54
C ASN A 209 1.43 -31.75 -5.38
N GLY A 210 1.81 -32.07 -4.14
CA GLY A 210 1.34 -31.36 -2.94
C GLY A 210 1.96 -29.99 -2.68
N LEU A 211 2.66 -29.35 -3.64
CA LEU A 211 3.31 -28.05 -3.38
C LEU A 211 2.27 -26.96 -3.10
N VAL A 212 2.46 -26.24 -2.00
CA VAL A 212 1.59 -25.15 -1.54
C VAL A 212 2.34 -23.82 -1.65
N ALA A 213 1.70 -22.81 -2.23
CA ALA A 213 2.12 -21.42 -2.10
C ALA A 213 1.06 -20.64 -1.33
N GLU A 214 1.47 -19.84 -0.35
CA GLU A 214 0.59 -19.05 0.52
C GLU A 214 1.00 -17.57 0.51
N ALA A 215 0.00 -16.70 0.47
CA ALA A 215 0.15 -15.26 0.66
C ALA A 215 -0.95 -14.76 1.59
N GLY A 216 -0.67 -13.73 2.40
CA GLY A 216 -1.66 -13.22 3.32
C GLY A 216 -1.30 -11.92 4.02
N LEU A 217 -2.27 -11.41 4.76
CA LEU A 217 -2.14 -10.26 5.63
C LEU A 217 -2.59 -10.65 7.03
N GLY A 218 -1.89 -10.15 8.03
CA GLY A 218 -2.18 -10.40 9.42
C GLY A 218 -2.25 -9.12 10.25
N ALA A 219 -3.04 -9.17 11.32
CA ALA A 219 -3.17 -8.12 12.31
C ALA A 219 -3.01 -8.69 13.72
N HIS A 220 -2.08 -8.13 14.48
CA HIS A 220 -1.86 -8.41 15.90
C HIS A 220 -2.76 -7.52 16.75
N ILE A 221 -3.55 -8.12 17.64
CA ILE A 221 -4.23 -7.44 18.74
C ILE A 221 -3.45 -7.79 20.02
N PRO A 222 -2.55 -6.90 20.49
CA PRO A 222 -1.81 -7.15 21.72
C PRO A 222 -2.77 -7.05 22.92
N VAL A 223 -2.89 -8.14 23.68
CA VAL A 223 -3.73 -8.19 24.90
C VAL A 223 -2.83 -8.03 26.12
N MET A 224 -1.71 -8.75 26.15
CA MET A 224 -0.66 -8.67 27.17
C MET A 224 0.72 -8.76 26.51
N LYS A 225 1.79 -8.53 27.27
CA LYS A 225 3.18 -8.66 26.74
C LYS A 225 3.50 -10.07 26.22
N TRP A 226 2.87 -11.09 26.79
CA TRP A 226 3.09 -12.50 26.47
C TRP A 226 1.91 -13.14 25.70
N PHE A 227 0.80 -12.42 25.52
CA PHE A 227 -0.41 -12.94 24.87
C PHE A 227 -0.96 -11.94 23.87
N ARG A 228 -1.16 -12.38 22.62
CA ARG A 228 -1.81 -11.60 21.58
C ARG A 228 -2.78 -12.46 20.79
N ILE A 229 -3.71 -11.81 20.11
CA ILE A 229 -4.63 -12.46 19.18
C ILE A 229 -4.22 -12.04 17.78
N ASN A 230 -3.85 -13.01 16.95
CA ASN A 230 -3.50 -12.81 15.56
C ASN A 230 -4.74 -13.07 14.70
N ASN A 231 -5.09 -12.13 13.84
CA ASN A 231 -6.14 -12.29 12.84
C ASN A 231 -5.46 -12.35 11.48
N GLU A 232 -5.63 -13.44 10.75
CA GLU A 232 -4.96 -13.64 9.45
C GLU A 232 -5.99 -13.83 8.35
N LEU A 233 -5.77 -13.16 7.22
CA LEU A 233 -6.43 -13.41 5.95
C LEU A 233 -5.40 -14.01 5.01
N LYS A 234 -5.63 -15.25 4.58
CA LYS A 234 -4.66 -16.02 3.79
C LYS A 234 -5.30 -16.57 2.54
N VAL A 235 -4.54 -16.54 1.45
CA VAL A 235 -4.85 -17.22 0.21
C VAL A 235 -3.75 -18.23 -0.06
N SER A 236 -4.13 -19.44 -0.39
CA SER A 236 -3.21 -20.53 -0.68
C SER A 236 -3.61 -21.23 -1.97
N SER A 237 -2.61 -21.70 -2.71
CA SER A 237 -2.77 -22.54 -3.88
C SER A 237 -2.03 -23.83 -3.62
N THR A 238 -2.74 -24.96 -3.67
CA THR A 238 -2.17 -26.30 -3.53
C THR A 238 -2.12 -26.94 -4.92
N GLY A 239 -0.96 -27.49 -5.30
CA GLY A 239 -0.75 -28.05 -6.64
C GLY A 239 -0.47 -26.98 -7.71
N CYS A 240 0.28 -25.93 -7.36
CA CYS A 240 0.61 -24.81 -8.25
C CYS A 240 1.28 -25.22 -9.59
N ASP A 241 1.96 -26.36 -9.60
CA ASP A 241 2.68 -26.92 -10.77
C ASP A 241 1.87 -28.02 -11.49
N SER A 242 0.58 -28.15 -11.15
CA SER A 242 -0.34 -29.11 -11.76
C SER A 242 -1.36 -28.37 -12.63
N ASN A 243 -1.95 -29.07 -13.60
CA ASN A 243 -3.05 -28.53 -14.41
C ASN A 243 -4.33 -28.23 -13.58
N ASP A 244 -4.39 -28.72 -12.34
CA ASP A 244 -5.56 -28.70 -11.48
C ASP A 244 -5.25 -28.13 -10.07
N PRO A 245 -4.92 -26.83 -9.93
CA PRO A 245 -4.65 -26.22 -8.63
C PRO A 245 -5.93 -26.08 -7.79
N VAL A 246 -5.78 -26.28 -6.48
CA VAL A 246 -6.83 -26.02 -5.48
C VAL A 246 -6.54 -24.68 -4.81
N TYR A 247 -7.49 -23.75 -4.91
CA TYR A 247 -7.39 -22.45 -4.26
C TYR A 247 -8.17 -22.44 -2.96
N ASN A 248 -7.56 -21.92 -1.90
CA ASN A 248 -8.18 -21.79 -0.59
C ASN A 248 -7.96 -20.39 -0.04
N ALA A 249 -9.05 -19.70 0.30
CA ALA A 249 -9.04 -18.39 0.96
C ALA A 249 -9.64 -18.53 2.36
N GLY A 250 -8.90 -18.12 3.38
CA GLY A 250 -9.26 -18.35 4.78
C GLY A 250 -9.10 -17.12 5.65
N TYR A 251 -10.02 -16.96 6.59
CA TYR A 251 -9.86 -16.09 7.74
C TYR A 251 -9.53 -16.95 8.96
N LEU A 252 -8.51 -16.57 9.73
CA LEU A 252 -8.03 -17.29 10.90
C LEU A 252 -8.01 -16.38 12.12
N LEU A 253 -8.49 -16.92 13.24
CA LEU A 253 -8.40 -16.31 14.56
C LEU A 253 -7.47 -17.15 15.42
N LEU A 254 -6.31 -16.60 15.76
CA LEU A 254 -5.18 -17.33 16.34
C LEU A 254 -4.74 -16.69 17.66
N PRO A 255 -5.21 -17.19 18.81
CA PRO A 255 -4.54 -16.97 20.10
C PRO A 255 -3.05 -17.33 19.99
N ALA A 256 -2.18 -16.43 20.42
CA ALA A 256 -0.74 -16.55 20.29
C ALA A 256 -0.03 -16.17 21.60
N PHE A 257 0.94 -17.00 21.99
CA PHE A 257 1.72 -16.87 23.21
C PHE A 257 3.19 -16.64 22.87
N ARG A 258 3.73 -15.50 23.29
CA ARG A 258 5.16 -15.20 23.13
C ARG A 258 5.95 -15.81 24.28
N ILE A 259 6.96 -16.60 23.92
CA ILE A 259 7.90 -17.22 24.84
C ILE A 259 9.25 -16.51 24.67
N GLY A 260 9.54 -15.57 25.57
CA GLY A 260 10.73 -14.72 25.44
C GLY A 260 10.61 -13.73 24.28
N ARG A 261 11.73 -13.44 23.61
CA ARG A 261 11.81 -12.44 22.53
C ARG A 261 11.73 -13.03 21.12
N HIS A 262 12.10 -14.30 20.96
CA HIS A 262 12.32 -14.90 19.64
C HIS A 262 11.32 -16.00 19.28
N PHE A 263 10.43 -16.42 20.19
CA PHE A 263 9.51 -17.51 19.91
C PHE A 263 8.07 -17.12 20.18
N GLU A 264 7.19 -17.54 19.29
CA GLU A 264 5.74 -17.47 19.47
C GLU A 264 5.09 -18.76 19.05
N LEU A 265 4.20 -19.28 19.90
CA LEU A 265 3.33 -20.41 19.60
C LEU A 265 1.91 -19.90 19.41
N PHE A 266 1.23 -20.36 18.38
CA PHE A 266 -0.14 -19.95 18.09
C PHE A 266 -0.97 -21.10 17.57
N GLY A 267 -2.26 -21.05 17.84
CA GLY A 267 -3.20 -22.06 17.37
C GLY A 267 -4.63 -21.59 17.51
N GLY A 268 -5.46 -21.91 16.52
CA GLY A 268 -6.85 -21.45 16.53
C GLY A 268 -7.66 -21.98 15.36
N VAL A 269 -8.82 -21.37 15.17
CA VAL A 269 -9.83 -21.80 14.20
C VAL A 269 -9.81 -20.93 12.95
N SER A 270 -10.22 -21.51 11.84
CA SER A 270 -10.31 -20.84 10.55
C SER A 270 -11.64 -21.13 9.86
N ILE A 271 -12.15 -20.14 9.15
CA ILE A 271 -13.25 -20.31 8.18
C ILE A 271 -12.66 -20.12 6.79
N ASN A 272 -12.90 -21.10 5.92
CA ASN A 272 -12.22 -21.21 4.65
C ASN A 272 -13.21 -21.40 3.52
N TYR A 273 -12.92 -20.77 2.38
CA TYR A 273 -13.57 -21.00 1.10
C TYR A 273 -12.55 -21.64 0.16
N MET A 274 -12.88 -22.83 -0.33
CA MET A 274 -12.02 -23.60 -1.23
C MET A 274 -12.71 -23.86 -2.56
N GLU A 275 -11.95 -23.74 -3.65
CA GLU A 275 -12.41 -23.94 -5.02
C GLU A 275 -11.42 -24.80 -5.82
N THR A 276 -11.96 -25.76 -6.57
CA THR A 276 -11.22 -26.54 -7.57
C THR A 276 -12.01 -26.65 -8.87
N LYS A 277 -11.29 -26.81 -9.99
CA LYS A 277 -11.86 -27.12 -11.31
C LYS A 277 -11.84 -28.62 -11.63
N SER A 278 -11.19 -29.44 -10.81
CA SER A 278 -10.97 -30.86 -11.07
C SER A 278 -11.49 -31.74 -9.93
N ARG A 279 -12.32 -32.74 -10.28
CA ARG A 279 -12.84 -33.75 -9.34
C ARG A 279 -11.75 -34.66 -8.77
N ASN A 280 -10.57 -34.72 -9.39
CA ASN A 280 -9.45 -35.54 -8.90
C ASN A 280 -8.81 -34.99 -7.61
N ALA A 281 -9.08 -33.73 -7.25
CA ALA A 281 -8.59 -33.09 -6.02
C ALA A 281 -9.56 -33.19 -4.83
N GLU A 282 -10.67 -33.94 -4.98
CA GLU A 282 -11.68 -34.14 -3.93
C GLU A 282 -11.09 -34.67 -2.61
N ASN A 283 -9.99 -35.43 -2.66
CA ASN A 283 -9.33 -35.99 -1.45
C ASN A 283 -8.75 -34.94 -0.50
N VAL A 284 -8.64 -33.66 -0.92
CA VAL A 284 -8.17 -32.55 -0.06
C VAL A 284 -9.35 -31.87 0.64
N PHE A 285 -10.58 -32.09 0.16
CA PHE A 285 -11.76 -31.47 0.74
C PHE A 285 -12.12 -32.16 2.07
N PRO A 286 -12.30 -31.39 3.15
CA PRO A 286 -12.73 -31.97 4.41
C PRO A 286 -14.13 -32.59 4.27
N ASP A 287 -14.35 -33.70 4.96
CA ASP A 287 -15.65 -34.40 4.96
C ASP A 287 -16.79 -33.51 5.49
N HIS A 288 -16.45 -32.57 6.39
CA HIS A 288 -17.38 -31.62 6.98
C HIS A 288 -17.38 -30.28 6.23
N SER A 289 -18.57 -29.82 5.84
CA SER A 289 -18.78 -28.54 5.17
C SER A 289 -19.95 -27.78 5.77
N LEU A 290 -19.81 -26.45 5.86
CA LEU A 290 -20.93 -25.54 6.11
C LEU A 290 -21.77 -25.33 4.85
N TRP A 291 -21.11 -25.33 3.69
CA TRP A 291 -21.76 -25.18 2.38
C TRP A 291 -20.95 -25.89 1.30
N LYS A 292 -21.65 -26.47 0.32
CA LYS A 292 -21.06 -27.12 -0.86
C LYS A 292 -21.80 -26.64 -2.11
N GLY A 293 -21.02 -26.27 -3.13
CA GLY A 293 -21.51 -26.00 -4.47
C GLY A 293 -20.82 -26.94 -5.45
N ASP A 294 -21.58 -27.79 -6.12
CA ASP A 294 -21.08 -28.68 -7.17
C ASP A 294 -21.75 -28.31 -8.49
N ASN A 295 -20.93 -27.97 -9.49
CA ASN A 295 -21.38 -27.74 -10.85
C ASN A 295 -20.39 -28.42 -11.81
N SER A 296 -20.84 -28.71 -13.04
CA SER A 296 -20.08 -29.49 -14.04
C SER A 296 -18.65 -28.98 -14.36
N LYS A 297 -18.30 -27.76 -13.94
CA LYS A 297 -16.99 -27.12 -14.18
C LYS A 297 -16.20 -26.77 -12.91
N LYS A 298 -16.82 -26.82 -11.73
CA LYS A 298 -16.25 -26.30 -10.47
C LYS A 298 -16.84 -27.00 -9.25
N PHE A 299 -16.00 -27.34 -8.29
CA PHE A 299 -16.39 -27.76 -6.96
C PHE A 299 -15.93 -26.73 -5.93
N GLN A 300 -16.84 -26.31 -5.06
CA GLN A 300 -16.64 -25.26 -4.08
C GLN A 300 -17.13 -25.70 -2.71
N GLN A 301 -16.39 -25.36 -1.65
CA GLN A 301 -16.76 -25.71 -0.29
C GLN A 301 -16.38 -24.60 0.70
N VAL A 302 -17.29 -24.32 1.62
CA VAL A 302 -17.00 -23.55 2.84
C VAL A 302 -16.87 -24.51 4.01
N TYR A 303 -15.79 -24.42 4.76
CA TYR A 303 -15.52 -25.30 5.90
C TYR A 303 -14.81 -24.57 7.04
N ILE A 304 -14.99 -25.12 8.25
CA ILE A 304 -14.23 -24.73 9.43
C ILE A 304 -13.03 -25.66 9.55
N SER A 305 -11.87 -25.11 9.87
CA SER A 305 -10.65 -25.86 10.13
C SER A 305 -9.92 -25.28 11.33
N TYR A 306 -8.77 -25.86 11.63
CA TYR A 306 -7.84 -25.36 12.62
C TYR A 306 -6.48 -25.16 11.99
N GLN A 307 -5.68 -24.31 12.62
CA GLN A 307 -4.27 -24.15 12.30
C GLN A 307 -3.49 -24.02 13.59
N VAL A 308 -2.33 -24.68 13.64
CA VAL A 308 -1.34 -24.51 14.70
C VAL A 308 -0.01 -24.14 14.08
N GLY A 309 0.83 -23.42 14.82
CA GLY A 309 2.15 -23.05 14.34
C GLY A 309 3.07 -22.50 15.41
N ALA A 310 4.35 -22.45 15.02
CA ALA A 310 5.41 -21.84 15.78
C ALA A 310 6.15 -20.84 14.90
N GLN A 311 6.42 -19.66 15.43
CA GLN A 311 7.17 -18.60 14.77
C GLN A 311 8.47 -18.33 15.53
N PHE A 312 9.56 -18.27 14.79
CA PHE A 312 10.82 -17.69 15.22
C PHE A 312 10.89 -16.23 14.75
N ILE A 313 11.01 -15.29 15.69
CA ILE A 313 11.12 -13.85 15.47
C ILE A 313 12.61 -13.49 15.46
N LEU A 314 13.04 -12.77 14.42
CA LEU A 314 14.41 -12.32 14.15
C LEU A 314 14.76 -11.04 14.91
#